data_AF-A0AAW5ICN2-F1
#
_entry.id   AF-A0AAW5ICN2-F1
#
_cell.length_a   1.000
_cell.length_b   1.000
_cell.length_c   1.000
_cell.angle_alpha   90.00
_cell.angle_beta   90.00
_cell.angle_gamma   90.00
#
_symmetry.space_group_name_H-M   'P 1'
#
loop_
_entity.id
_entity.type
_entity.pdbx_description
1 polymer ?
#
loop_
_entity_poly.entity_id
_entity_poly.type
_entity_poly.pdbx_seq_one_letter_code
_entity_poly.pdbx_strand_id
1 'polypeptide(L)'
;MKITVERFAFKKNYTIGRMYLDGKFFCDTLEDYDRKLDSTMSLDEIKKIKVKNETAIPTGTYNVTINEQSPRFKSRSQYAFCNGKLPRLKDVPGYEGVLIHIGNRPSDTSGCILVGENKAVGQVLYSTKTFGNLYEKLIEANRKGEQILIEIKRK
;
A
#
# COMPACT_ATOMS: atom_id res chain seq x y z
N MET A 1 10.45 -12.60 2.03
CA MET A 1 9.36 -12.32 1.06
C MET A 1 9.57 -11.01 0.29
N LYS A 2 9.39 -11.02 -1.03
CA LYS A 2 9.35 -9.82 -1.89
C LYS A 2 7.92 -9.52 -2.35
N ILE A 3 7.45 -8.31 -2.10
CA ILE A 3 6.22 -7.75 -2.65
C ILE A 3 6.60 -6.82 -3.80
N THR A 4 5.87 -6.88 -4.91
CA THR A 4 6.00 -5.90 -5.99
C THR A 4 4.64 -5.29 -6.28
N VAL A 5 4.56 -3.95 -6.35
CA VAL A 5 3.39 -3.22 -6.84
C VAL A 5 3.75 -2.57 -8.17
N GLU A 6 3.11 -3.04 -9.23
CA GLU A 6 3.24 -2.49 -10.59
C GLU A 6 2.07 -1.58 -10.90
N ARG A 7 2.27 -0.27 -10.87
CA ARG A 7 1.28 0.72 -11.28
C ARG A 7 1.14 0.71 -12.80
N PHE A 8 -0.09 0.59 -13.30
CA PHE A 8 -0.34 0.47 -14.74
C PHE A 8 -1.48 1.35 -15.26
N ALA A 9 -2.37 1.85 -14.41
CA ALA A 9 -3.46 2.74 -14.82
C ALA A 9 -3.41 4.05 -14.04
N PHE A 10 -2.96 5.12 -14.70
CA PHE A 10 -2.80 6.44 -14.11
C PHE A 10 -3.97 7.34 -14.51
N LYS A 11 -4.87 7.63 -13.56
CA LYS A 11 -6.04 8.49 -13.78
C LYS A 11 -5.96 9.71 -12.88
N LYS A 12 -6.68 10.79 -13.22
CA LYS A 12 -6.57 12.09 -12.55
C LYS A 12 -6.63 12.04 -11.02
N ASN A 13 -7.43 11.12 -10.46
CA ASN A 13 -7.69 11.04 -9.03
C ASN A 13 -7.25 9.72 -8.39
N TYR A 14 -6.69 8.78 -9.17
CA TYR A 14 -6.32 7.47 -8.66
C TYR A 14 -5.31 6.75 -9.54
N THR A 15 -4.63 5.79 -8.95
CA THR A 15 -3.74 4.88 -9.64
C THR A 15 -4.15 3.45 -9.36
N ILE A 16 -4.29 2.65 -10.42
CA ILE A 16 -4.47 1.20 -10.30
C ILE A 16 -3.13 0.51 -10.54
N GLY A 17 -2.82 -0.45 -9.67
CA GLY A 17 -1.65 -1.32 -9.80
C GLY A 17 -1.99 -2.79 -9.62
N ARG A 18 -0.97 -3.64 -9.76
CA ARG A 18 -1.02 -5.07 -9.46
C ARG A 18 0.01 -5.39 -8.40
N MET A 19 -0.42 -6.10 -7.37
CA MET A 19 0.46 -6.64 -6.35
C MET A 19 0.86 -8.07 -6.69
N TYR A 20 2.15 -8.34 -6.56
CA TYR A 20 2.74 -9.66 -6.71
C TYR A 20 3.46 -10.04 -5.41
N LEU A 21 3.36 -11.31 -5.03
CA LEU A 21 4.12 -11.88 -3.92
C LEU A 21 5.10 -12.90 -4.51
N ASP A 22 6.39 -12.65 -4.32
CA ASP A 22 7.48 -13.46 -4.87
C ASP A 22 7.32 -13.72 -6.37
N GLY A 23 6.95 -12.66 -7.11
CA GLY A 23 6.75 -12.68 -8.56
C GLY A 23 5.41 -13.26 -9.05
N LYS A 24 4.58 -13.81 -8.17
CA LYS A 24 3.26 -14.34 -8.53
C LYS A 24 2.18 -13.29 -8.32
N PHE A 25 1.33 -13.09 -9.32
CA PHE A 25 0.19 -12.17 -9.20
C PHE A 25 -0.66 -12.56 -7.99
N PHE A 26 -1.00 -11.56 -7.18
CA PHE A 26 -1.75 -11.76 -5.94
C PHE A 26 -3.08 -11.00 -5.97
N CYS A 27 -3.07 -9.69 -6.20
CA CYS A 27 -4.30 -8.89 -6.29
C CYS A 27 -4.09 -7.57 -7.05
N ASP A 28 -5.16 -6.80 -7.25
CA ASP A 28 -5.07 -5.43 -7.72
C ASP A 28 -4.92 -4.45 -6.54
N THR A 29 -4.34 -3.28 -6.83
CA THR A 29 -4.19 -2.19 -5.86
C THR A 29 -4.86 -0.92 -6.34
N LEU A 30 -5.28 -0.10 -5.37
CA LEU A 30 -5.78 1.26 -5.59
C LEU A 30 -5.02 2.23 -4.68
N GLU A 31 -4.46 3.26 -5.30
CA GLU A 31 -3.71 4.32 -4.64
C GLU A 31 -4.23 5.69 -5.10
N ASP A 32 -3.78 6.75 -4.44
CA ASP A 32 -3.96 8.12 -4.91
C ASP A 32 -3.32 8.35 -6.29
N TYR A 33 -3.49 9.56 -6.83
CA TYR A 33 -2.87 9.93 -8.10
C TYR A 33 -1.34 9.88 -8.02
N ASP A 34 -0.70 9.16 -8.94
CA ASP A 34 0.75 9.13 -9.09
C ASP A 34 1.25 10.43 -9.75
N ARG A 35 1.85 11.30 -8.94
CA ARG A 35 2.47 12.55 -9.40
C ARG A 35 3.91 12.39 -9.87
N LYS A 36 4.32 11.17 -10.23
CA LYS A 36 5.67 10.82 -10.68
C LYS A 36 6.75 11.03 -9.63
N LEU A 37 6.40 10.90 -8.35
CA LEU A 37 7.38 10.93 -7.26
C LEU A 37 8.28 9.69 -7.33
N ASP A 38 9.58 9.88 -7.07
CA ASP A 38 10.54 8.79 -6.94
C ASP A 38 11.33 8.90 -5.62
N SER A 39 11.69 7.77 -5.03
CA SER A 39 12.47 7.68 -3.80
C SER A 39 13.84 8.35 -3.86
N THR A 40 14.39 8.58 -5.06
CA THR A 40 15.65 9.32 -5.24
C THR A 40 15.47 10.83 -5.23
N MET A 41 14.24 11.34 -5.27
CA MET A 41 13.98 12.77 -5.16
C MET A 41 14.30 13.28 -3.76
N SER A 42 14.80 14.51 -3.67
CA SER A 42 14.97 15.17 -2.38
C SER A 42 13.62 15.40 -1.68
N LEU A 43 13.64 15.53 -0.35
CA LEU A 43 12.42 15.81 0.41
C LEU A 43 11.75 17.13 -0.02
N ASP A 44 12.53 18.12 -0.46
CA ASP A 44 12.00 19.40 -0.90
C ASP A 44 11.31 19.31 -2.26
N GLU A 45 11.84 18.51 -3.19
CA GLU A 45 11.16 18.20 -4.46
C GLU A 45 9.84 17.45 -4.21
N ILE A 46 9.87 16.44 -3.34
CA ILE A 46 8.67 15.68 -2.98
C ILE A 46 7.62 16.61 -2.37
N LYS A 47 7.99 17.48 -1.42
CA LYS A 47 7.06 18.42 -0.78
C LYS A 47 6.45 19.41 -1.77
N LYS A 48 7.19 19.84 -2.80
CA LYS A 48 6.70 20.76 -3.84
C LYS A 48 5.64 20.11 -4.74
N ILE A 49 5.79 18.81 -5.03
CA ILE A 49 4.89 18.08 -5.95
C ILE A 49 3.70 17.46 -5.20
N LYS A 50 3.93 17.00 -3.96
CA LYS A 50 2.95 16.28 -3.15
C LYS A 50 1.78 17.17 -2.78
N VAL A 51 0.58 16.72 -3.14
CA VAL A 51 -0.69 17.22 -2.61
C VAL A 51 -1.14 16.29 -1.48
N LYS A 52 -1.37 16.86 -0.29
CA LYS A 52 -1.77 16.12 0.91
C LYS A 52 -3.03 15.30 0.65
N ASN A 53 -3.01 14.02 1.01
CA ASN A 53 -4.11 13.05 0.84
C ASN A 53 -4.56 12.78 -0.60
N GLU A 54 -3.81 13.23 -1.60
CA GLU A 54 -4.17 13.09 -3.02
C GLU A 54 -2.95 12.68 -3.87
N THR A 55 -1.91 12.16 -3.24
CA THR A 55 -0.67 11.76 -3.93
C THR A 55 -0.21 10.40 -3.45
N ALA A 56 -0.02 9.49 -4.41
CA ALA A 56 0.56 8.19 -4.12
C ALA A 56 2.02 8.35 -3.67
N ILE A 57 2.49 7.39 -2.87
CA ILE A 57 3.87 7.42 -2.39
C ILE A 57 4.88 7.29 -3.55
N PRO A 58 6.13 7.73 -3.36
CA PRO A 58 7.14 7.61 -4.38
C PRO A 58 7.36 6.15 -4.83
N THR A 59 7.77 5.96 -6.07
CA THR A 59 8.35 4.68 -6.50
C THR A 59 9.65 4.41 -5.75
N GLY A 60 9.99 3.14 -5.53
CA GLY A 60 11.16 2.75 -4.76
C GLY A 60 10.96 1.42 -4.04
N THR A 61 11.92 1.05 -3.20
CA THR A 61 11.89 -0.17 -2.39
C THR A 61 11.89 0.18 -0.91
N TYR A 62 10.93 -0.38 -0.17
CA TYR A 62 10.72 -0.07 1.24
C TYR A 62 10.66 -1.34 2.08
N ASN A 63 11.12 -1.25 3.33
CA ASN A 63 10.88 -2.30 4.32
C ASN A 63 9.42 -2.29 4.77
N VAL A 64 8.85 -3.48 4.98
CA VAL A 64 7.49 -3.64 5.51
C VAL A 64 7.55 -4.31 6.87
N THR A 65 6.89 -3.71 7.87
CA THR A 65 6.70 -4.28 9.20
C THR A 65 5.23 -4.51 9.50
N ILE A 66 4.93 -5.52 10.31
CA ILE A 66 3.59 -5.84 10.81
C ILE A 66 3.54 -5.90 12.34
N ASN A 67 4.57 -5.38 13.02
CA ASN A 67 4.72 -5.49 14.47
C ASN A 67 4.05 -4.33 15.24
N GLU A 68 3.82 -3.21 14.56
CA GLU A 68 3.32 -1.96 15.15
C GLU A 68 1.80 -1.82 14.96
N GLN A 69 1.09 -1.41 16.02
CA GLN A 69 -0.33 -1.04 15.89
C GLN A 69 -0.47 0.29 15.12
N SER A 70 -1.53 0.43 14.34
CA SER A 70 -1.89 1.69 13.71
C SER A 70 -2.79 2.52 14.64
N PRO A 71 -2.39 3.75 15.04
CA PRO A 71 -3.25 4.63 15.84
C PRO A 71 -4.60 4.92 15.18
N ARG A 72 -4.63 4.98 13.84
CA ARG A 72 -5.83 5.25 13.03
C ARG A 72 -6.79 4.05 12.94
N PHE A 73 -6.25 2.83 13.00
CA PHE A 73 -7.01 1.61 12.70
C PHE A 73 -7.17 0.65 13.89
N LYS A 74 -6.47 0.87 15.01
CA LYS A 74 -6.47 -0.01 16.19
C LYS A 74 -7.86 -0.33 16.75
N SER A 75 -8.79 0.62 16.69
CA SER A 75 -10.13 0.46 17.27
C SER A 75 -11.20 0.09 16.24
N ARG A 76 -10.84 -0.19 14.97
CA ARG A 76 -11.84 -0.57 13.96
C ARG A 76 -12.09 -2.07 14.01
N SER A 77 -13.37 -2.46 14.08
CA SER A 77 -13.82 -3.85 14.17
C SER A 77 -13.26 -4.74 13.06
N GLN A 78 -13.17 -4.22 11.83
CA GLN A 78 -12.61 -4.93 10.68
C GLN A 78 -11.13 -5.35 10.84
N TYR A 79 -10.39 -4.79 11.81
CA TYR A 79 -9.00 -5.15 12.11
C TYR A 79 -8.83 -5.81 13.50
N ALA A 80 -9.94 -6.20 14.14
CA ALA A 80 -9.89 -6.87 15.45
C ALA A 80 -9.06 -8.16 15.40
N PHE A 81 -9.16 -8.91 14.30
CA PHE A 81 -8.43 -10.17 14.10
C PHE A 81 -6.89 -10.01 14.11
N CYS A 82 -6.39 -8.80 13.81
CA CYS A 82 -4.96 -8.49 13.82
C CYS A 82 -4.58 -7.44 14.87
N ASN A 83 -5.49 -7.12 15.80
CA ASN A 83 -5.31 -6.09 16.83
C ASN A 83 -4.82 -4.74 16.25
N GLY A 84 -5.30 -4.38 15.05
CA GLY A 84 -4.92 -3.15 14.37
C GLY A 84 -3.45 -3.06 13.93
N LYS A 85 -2.72 -4.17 13.89
CA LYS A 85 -1.36 -4.23 13.34
C LYS A 85 -1.44 -4.47 11.84
N LEU A 86 -1.32 -3.41 11.05
CA LEU A 86 -1.40 -3.46 9.59
C LEU A 86 0.01 -3.42 8.97
N PRO A 87 0.23 -3.98 7.77
CA PRO A 87 1.49 -3.84 7.06
C PRO A 87 1.83 -2.37 6.83
N ARG A 88 3.00 -1.96 7.34
CA ARG A 88 3.49 -0.59 7.34
C ARG A 88 4.79 -0.49 6.55
N LEU A 89 4.83 0.42 5.60
CA LEU A 89 6.04 0.77 4.87
C LEU A 89 6.88 1.72 5.73
N LYS A 90 8.18 1.44 5.85
CA LYS A 90 9.14 2.25 6.61
C LYS A 90 9.90 3.20 5.69
N ASP A 91 10.25 4.36 6.25
CA ASP A 91 11.16 5.33 5.64
C ASP A 91 10.75 5.82 4.24
N VAL A 92 9.43 6.00 4.03
CA VAL A 92 8.88 6.51 2.77
C VAL A 92 9.11 8.03 2.69
N PRO A 93 9.93 8.53 1.75
CA PRO A 93 10.32 9.94 1.71
C PRO A 93 9.12 10.89 1.59
N GLY A 94 8.98 11.80 2.54
CA GLY A 94 7.90 12.79 2.57
C GLY A 94 6.53 12.24 2.99
N TYR A 95 6.45 10.99 3.48
CA TYR A 95 5.21 10.38 4.00
C TYR A 95 5.44 9.76 5.37
N GLU A 96 4.37 9.77 6.17
CA GLU A 96 4.36 9.13 7.48
C GLU A 96 3.21 8.14 7.55
N GLY A 97 3.46 7.04 8.24
CA GLY A 97 2.41 6.10 8.58
C GLY A 97 1.75 5.41 7.39
N VAL A 98 2.48 5.19 6.29
CA VAL A 98 1.99 4.50 5.08
C VAL A 98 1.66 3.05 5.39
N LEU A 99 0.44 2.63 5.03
CA LEU A 99 -0.09 1.29 5.30
C LEU A 99 -0.60 0.62 4.03
N ILE A 100 -0.64 -0.70 4.05
CA ILE A 100 -1.50 -1.51 3.18
C ILE A 100 -2.77 -1.82 3.98
N HIS A 101 -3.95 -1.52 3.46
CA HIS A 101 -5.18 -1.65 4.25
C HIS A 101 -6.46 -1.88 3.44
N ILE A 102 -7.55 -2.18 4.15
CA ILE A 102 -8.90 -2.36 3.59
C ILE A 102 -9.47 -0.98 3.20
N GLY A 103 -9.96 -0.89 1.97
CA GLY A 103 -10.62 0.28 1.39
C GLY A 103 -10.96 -0.04 -0.07
N ASN A 104 -11.96 0.65 -0.64
CA ASN A 104 -12.47 0.35 -1.97
C ASN A 104 -12.41 1.54 -2.93
N ARG A 105 -12.33 2.77 -2.42
CA ARG A 105 -12.43 4.01 -3.19
C ARG A 105 -11.18 4.87 -3.00
N PRO A 106 -10.87 5.81 -3.91
CA PRO A 106 -9.75 6.74 -3.74
C PRO A 106 -9.85 7.56 -2.44
N SER A 107 -11.07 7.91 -2.02
CA SER A 107 -11.34 8.59 -0.74
C SER A 107 -10.98 7.79 0.51
N ASP A 108 -10.77 6.48 0.38
CA ASP A 108 -10.38 5.62 1.51
C ASP A 108 -8.87 5.66 1.75
N THR A 109 -8.09 6.22 0.83
CA THR A 109 -6.64 6.35 0.95
C THR A 109 -6.19 7.81 1.10
N SER A 110 -4.96 7.97 1.59
CA SER A 110 -4.26 9.24 1.77
C SER A 110 -2.76 8.97 1.66
N GLY A 111 -2.34 8.39 0.54
CA GLY A 111 -1.00 7.87 0.28
C GLY A 111 -0.78 6.42 0.74
N CYS A 112 -1.83 5.72 1.17
CA CYS A 112 -1.78 4.29 1.50
C CYS A 112 -2.08 3.42 0.28
N ILE A 113 -1.81 2.12 0.38
CA ILE A 113 -2.10 1.14 -0.67
C ILE A 113 -3.35 0.36 -0.28
N LEU A 114 -4.41 0.47 -1.07
CA LEU A 114 -5.60 -0.36 -0.94
C LEU A 114 -5.42 -1.64 -1.76
N VAL A 115 -5.95 -2.75 -1.27
CA VAL A 115 -5.88 -4.07 -1.94
C VAL A 115 -7.27 -4.61 -2.21
N GLY A 116 -7.45 -5.27 -3.35
CA GLY A 116 -8.72 -5.91 -3.72
C GLY A 116 -8.72 -6.39 -5.17
N GLU A 117 -9.90 -6.44 -5.78
CA GLU A 117 -10.10 -6.81 -7.17
C GLU A 117 -10.62 -5.60 -7.97
N ASN A 118 -9.94 -5.23 -9.06
CA ASN A 118 -10.32 -4.11 -9.91
C ASN A 118 -11.48 -4.50 -10.85
N LYS A 119 -12.68 -4.65 -10.27
CA LYS A 119 -13.91 -5.03 -10.96
C LYS A 119 -14.86 -3.87 -11.26
N ALA A 120 -14.52 -2.66 -10.82
CA ALA A 120 -15.27 -1.44 -11.08
C ALA A 120 -14.32 -0.27 -11.33
N VAL A 121 -14.67 0.60 -12.27
CA VAL A 121 -13.80 1.72 -12.67
C VAL A 121 -13.46 2.59 -11.47
N GLY A 122 -12.15 2.74 -11.20
CA GLY A 122 -11.61 3.55 -10.11
C GLY A 122 -11.84 2.98 -8.72
N GLN A 123 -12.14 1.69 -8.60
CA GLN A 123 -12.39 1.02 -7.33
C GLN A 123 -11.73 -0.35 -7.29
N VAL A 124 -11.42 -0.81 -6.08
CA VAL A 124 -11.17 -2.23 -5.81
C VAL A 124 -12.30 -2.78 -4.96
N LEU A 125 -12.74 -4.00 -5.24
CA LEU A 125 -13.77 -4.71 -4.49
C LEU A 125 -13.15 -5.85 -3.68
N TYR A 126 -13.92 -6.44 -2.77
CA TYR A 126 -13.47 -7.58 -1.94
C TYR A 126 -12.22 -7.29 -1.09
N SER A 127 -12.02 -6.03 -0.70
CA SER A 127 -10.81 -5.61 0.03
C SER A 127 -10.63 -6.30 1.37
N THR A 128 -11.69 -6.55 2.13
CA THR A 128 -11.59 -7.28 3.42
C THR A 128 -11.03 -8.68 3.24
N LYS A 129 -11.57 -9.45 2.29
CA LYS A 129 -11.11 -10.81 1.99
C LYS A 129 -9.67 -10.80 1.48
N THR A 130 -9.38 -9.89 0.54
CA THR A 130 -8.05 -9.77 -0.07
C THR A 130 -6.99 -9.39 0.97
N PHE A 131 -7.32 -8.44 1.86
CA PHE A 131 -6.44 -8.03 2.95
C PHE A 131 -6.19 -9.17 3.95
N GLY A 132 -7.23 -9.93 4.33
CA GLY A 132 -7.07 -11.10 5.21
C GLY A 132 -6.07 -12.11 4.64
N ASN A 133 -6.26 -12.49 3.38
CA ASN A 133 -5.36 -13.42 2.67
C ASN A 133 -3.92 -12.88 2.56
N LEU A 134 -3.77 -11.57 2.33
CA LEU A 134 -2.44 -10.93 2.29
C LEU A 134 -1.79 -10.99 3.67
N TYR A 135 -2.55 -10.64 4.71
CA TYR A 135 -2.07 -10.56 6.07
C TYR A 135 -1.56 -11.91 6.58
N GLU A 136 -2.25 -13.00 6.27
CA GLU A 136 -1.81 -14.36 6.61
C GLU A 136 -0.43 -14.67 6.03
N LYS A 137 -0.20 -14.36 4.74
CA LYS A 137 1.09 -14.58 4.08
C LYS A 137 2.21 -13.74 4.71
N LEU A 138 1.92 -12.49 5.05
CA LEU A 138 2.89 -11.60 5.67
C LEU A 138 3.24 -12.04 7.09
N ILE A 139 2.27 -12.49 7.88
CA ILE A 139 2.49 -13.04 9.22
C ILE A 139 3.34 -14.31 9.15
N GLU A 140 3.09 -15.19 8.19
CA GLU A 140 3.89 -16.40 8.00
C GLU A 140 5.36 -16.05 7.71
N ALA A 141 5.61 -15.13 6.77
CA ALA A 141 6.97 -14.66 6.47
C ALA A 141 7.65 -14.04 7.70
N ASN A 142 6.95 -13.18 8.43
CA ASN A 142 7.46 -12.54 9.64
C ASN A 142 7.78 -13.55 10.75
N ARG A 143 6.94 -14.59 10.94
CA ARG A 143 7.19 -15.67 11.91
C ARG A 143 8.43 -16.49 11.58
N LYS A 144 8.75 -16.64 10.29
CA LYS A 144 9.99 -17.28 9.82
C LYS A 144 11.22 -16.37 9.95
N GLY A 145 11.06 -15.13 10.42
CA GLY A 145 12.12 -14.14 10.48
C GLY A 145 12.54 -13.63 9.10
N GLU A 146 11.74 -13.85 8.06
CA GLU A 146 12.04 -13.36 6.73
C GLU A 146 11.86 -11.84 6.66
N GLN A 147 12.82 -11.16 6.04
CA GLN A 147 12.63 -9.77 5.66
C GLN A 147 11.51 -9.65 4.63
N ILE A 148 10.64 -8.65 4.81
CA ILE A 148 9.56 -8.31 3.88
C ILE A 148 9.91 -6.97 3.23
N LEU A 149 10.14 -7.00 1.92
CA LEU A 149 10.40 -5.82 1.11
C LEU A 149 9.26 -5.58 0.14
N ILE A 150 8.91 -4.32 -0.10
CA ILE A 150 7.98 -3.91 -1.15
C ILE A 150 8.66 -3.01 -2.15
N GLU A 151 8.65 -3.42 -3.42
CA GLU A 151 9.12 -2.64 -4.56
C GLU A 151 7.90 -2.04 -5.28
N ILE A 152 7.87 -0.72 -5.41
CA ILE A 152 6.80 0.01 -6.11
C ILE A 152 7.41 0.59 -7.38
N LYS A 153 6.85 0.22 -8.52
CA LYS A 153 7.31 0.66 -9.84
C LYS A 153 6.16 0.98 -10.78
N ARG A 154 6.48 1.73 -11.84
CA ARG A 154 5.57 2.00 -12.96
C ARG A 154 5.86 0.97 -14.05
N LYS A 155 4.80 0.43 -14.65
CA LYS A 155 4.91 -0.43 -15.84
C LYS A 155 5.14 0.41 -17.10
#